data_AF-Q47BD6-F1
#
_entry.id   AF-Q47BD6-F1
#
_cell.length_a   1.000
_cell.length_b   1.000
_cell.length_c   1.000
_cell.angle_alpha   90.00
_cell.angle_beta   90.00
_cell.angle_gamma   90.00
#
_symmetry.space_group_name_H-M   'P 1'
#
loop_
_entity.id
_entity.type
_entity.pdbx_description
1 polymer ?
#
loop_
_entity_poly.entity_id
_entity_poly.type
_entity_poly.pdbx_seq_one_letter_code
_entity_poly.pdbx_strand_id
1 'polypeptide(L)'
;MSADLEPAALTAHELLKRKKEVRKWVLVRGFLLGVLVAAWWILFVPESIVASTLKYVLGVVVGLVATGGYLYQLRSVFQPPARD
;
A
#
# COMPACT_ATOMS: atom_id res chain seq x y z
N MET A 1 19.47 13.48 32.77
CA MET A 1 18.01 13.70 32.93
C MET A 1 17.42 13.78 31.54
N SER A 2 16.96 12.64 31.01
CA SER A 2 16.28 12.58 29.72
C SER A 2 14.88 13.10 29.96
N ALA A 3 14.52 14.22 29.32
CA ALA A 3 13.15 14.67 29.31
C ALA A 3 12.33 13.59 28.60
N ASP A 4 11.53 12.86 29.35
CA ASP A 4 10.35 12.18 28.84
C ASP A 4 9.44 13.27 28.26
N LEU A 5 9.68 13.60 27.00
CA LEU A 5 8.77 14.40 26.19
C LEU A 5 7.56 13.51 25.94
N GLU A 6 6.65 13.48 26.91
CA GLU A 6 5.25 13.13 26.69
C GLU A 6 4.85 13.69 25.33
N PRO A 7 4.55 12.85 24.32
CA PRO A 7 4.28 13.34 22.98
C PRO A 7 3.07 14.26 23.11
N ALA A 8 3.32 15.57 22.99
CA ALA A 8 2.33 16.62 23.19
C ALA A 8 1.04 16.17 22.50
N ALA A 9 -0.03 16.02 23.30
CA ALA A 9 -1.30 15.48 22.83
C ALA A 9 -1.79 16.33 21.65
N LEU A 10 -1.49 15.86 20.45
CA LEU A 10 -1.78 16.58 19.21
C LEU A 10 -3.27 16.88 19.20
N THR A 11 -3.61 18.15 18.97
CA THR A 11 -5.01 18.57 18.93
C THR A 11 -5.75 17.76 17.85
N ALA A 12 -7.05 17.50 18.03
CA ALA A 12 -7.82 16.62 17.14
C ALA A 12 -7.69 17.00 15.65
N HIS A 13 -7.51 18.29 15.35
CA HIS A 13 -7.25 18.81 14.00
C HIS A 13 -5.89 18.39 13.42
N GLU A 14 -4.83 18.42 14.23
CA GLU A 14 -3.48 18.02 13.79
C GLU A 14 -3.40 16.51 13.54
N LEU A 15 -4.08 15.70 14.36
CA LEU A 15 -4.21 14.26 14.14
C LEU A 15 -4.94 13.94 12.82
N LEU A 16 -6.02 14.67 12.51
CA LEU A 16 -6.74 14.50 11.25
C LEU A 16 -5.88 14.87 10.04
N LYS A 17 -5.10 15.95 10.13
CA LYS A 17 -4.17 16.37 9.06
C LYS A 17 -3.09 15.31 8.82
N ARG A 18 -2.45 14.83 9.89
CA ARG A 18 -1.44 13.75 9.83
C ARG A 18 -2.02 12.48 9.23
N LYS A 19 -3.24 12.06 9.64
CA LYS A 19 -3.92 10.88 9.10
C LYS A 19 -4.20 11.01 7.60
N LYS A 20 -4.59 12.20 7.11
CA LYS A 20 -4.79 12.45 5.68
C LYS A 20 -3.48 12.36 4.89
N GLU A 21 -2.41 12.95 5.40
CA GLU A 21 -1.08 12.89 4.78
C GLU A 21 -0.56 11.45 4.73
N VAL A 22 -0.65 10.70 5.83
CA VAL A 22 -0.26 9.28 5.89
C VAL A 22 -1.08 8.47 4.90
N ARG A 23 -2.41 8.67 4.82
CA ARG A 23 -3.26 7.97 3.85
C ARG A 23 -2.82 8.22 2.41
N LYS A 24 -2.47 9.47 2.07
CA LYS A 24 -1.97 9.83 0.74
C LYS A 24 -0.67 9.11 0.41
N TRP A 25 0.29 9.12 1.34
CA TRP A 25 1.57 8.42 1.16
C TRP A 25 1.42 6.91 1.06
N VAL A 26 0.53 6.33 1.87
CA VAL A 26 0.20 4.91 1.82
C VAL A 26 -0.37 4.53 0.46
N LEU A 27 -1.32 5.31 -0.07
CA LEU A 27 -1.89 5.08 -1.40
C LEU A 27 -0.83 5.16 -2.50
N VAL A 28 0.02 6.18 -2.47
CA VAL A 28 1.12 6.34 -3.45
C VAL A 28 2.08 5.16 -3.40
N ARG A 29 2.46 4.71 -2.19
CA ARG A 29 3.34 3.56 -2.02
C ARG A 29 2.71 2.26 -2.53
N GLY A 30 1.43 2.04 -2.23
CA GLY A 30 0.70 0.89 -2.74
C GLY A 30 0.62 0.88 -4.26
N PHE A 31 0.35 2.05 -4.86
CA PHE A 31 0.33 2.22 -6.31
C PHE A 31 1.70 1.92 -6.95
N LEU A 32 2.78 2.48 -6.39
CA LEU A 32 4.15 2.21 -6.85
C LEU A 32 4.49 0.71 -6.80
N LEU A 33 4.11 0.02 -5.72
CA LEU A 33 4.29 -1.43 -5.61
C LEU A 33 3.51 -2.17 -6.69
N GLY A 34 2.24 -1.81 -6.90
CA GLY A 34 1.42 -2.40 -7.97
C GLY A 34 2.02 -2.23 -9.36
N VAL A 35 2.49 -1.03 -9.68
CA VAL A 35 3.15 -0.72 -10.95
C VAL A 35 4.43 -1.55 -11.11
N LEU A 36 5.24 -1.66 -10.05
CA LEU A 36 6.49 -2.42 -10.08
C LEU A 36 6.22 -3.91 -10.32
N VAL A 37 5.20 -4.48 -9.66
CA VAL A 37 4.80 -5.87 -9.85
C VAL A 37 4.20 -6.09 -11.25
N ALA A 38 3.36 -5.18 -11.75
CA ALA A 38 2.82 -5.25 -13.10
C ALA A 38 3.92 -5.18 -14.17
N ALA A 39 4.87 -4.24 -14.02
CA ALA A 39 6.00 -4.10 -14.91
C ALA A 39 6.88 -5.36 -14.90
N TRP A 40 7.14 -5.92 -13.71
CA TRP A 40 7.87 -7.18 -13.59
C TRP A 40 7.15 -8.32 -14.33
N TRP A 41 5.84 -8.46 -14.15
CA TRP A 41 5.05 -9.46 -14.86
C TRP A 41 5.16 -9.30 -16.39
N ILE A 42 4.96 -8.08 -16.89
CA ILE A 42 4.98 -7.82 -18.33
C ILE A 42 6.36 -8.03 -18.94
N LEU A 43 7.44 -7.70 -18.23
CA LEU A 43 8.80 -7.85 -18.77
C LEU A 43 9.31 -9.29 -18.67
N PHE A 44 8.99 -9.99 -17.59
CA PHE A 44 9.65 -11.26 -17.26
C PHE A 44 8.77 -12.51 -17.43
N VAL A 45 7.46 -12.40 -17.60
CA VAL A 45 6.62 -13.58 -17.86
C VAL A 45 6.89 -14.12 -19.28
N PRO A 46 7.24 -15.41 -19.41
CA PRO A 46 7.51 -16.02 -20.71
C PRO A 46 6.23 -16.20 -21.52
N GLU A 47 6.30 -15.90 -22.81
CA GLU A 47 5.17 -16.02 -23.75
C GLU A 47 4.75 -17.46 -24.00
N SER A 48 5.59 -18.44 -23.63
CA SER A 48 5.24 -19.86 -23.68
C SER A 48 4.18 -20.27 -22.66
N ILE A 49 3.98 -19.47 -21.59
CA ILE A 49 3.00 -19.76 -20.54
C ILE A 49 1.69 -19.00 -20.80
N VAL A 50 1.76 -17.81 -21.38
CA VAL A 50 0.60 -16.93 -21.58
C VAL A 50 0.68 -16.28 -22.95
N ALA A 51 -0.41 -16.33 -23.72
CA ALA A 51 -0.53 -15.63 -24.98
C ALA A 51 -0.19 -14.13 -24.84
N SER A 52 0.54 -13.56 -25.82
CA SER A 52 1.15 -12.24 -25.71
C SER A 52 0.14 -11.13 -25.33
N THR A 53 -1.06 -11.11 -25.92
CA THR A 53 -2.13 -10.16 -25.53
C THR A 53 -2.62 -10.36 -24.09
N LEU A 54 -2.79 -11.62 -23.67
CA LEU A 54 -3.31 -11.97 -22.36
C LEU A 54 -2.29 -11.68 -21.25
N LYS A 55 -0.99 -11.74 -21.57
CA LYS A 55 0.11 -11.39 -20.67
C LYS A 55 0.01 -9.95 -20.17
N TYR A 56 -0.33 -8.99 -21.03
CA TYR A 56 -0.50 -7.59 -20.63
C TYR A 56 -1.70 -7.40 -19.71
N VAL A 57 -2.84 -8.01 -20.06
CA VAL A 57 -4.07 -7.93 -19.25
C VAL A 57 -3.82 -8.54 -17.86
N LEU A 58 -3.21 -9.73 -17.80
CA LEU A 58 -2.86 -10.37 -16.54
C LEU A 58 -1.84 -9.57 -15.74
N GLY A 59 -0.87 -8.91 -16.39
CA GLY A 59 0.08 -8.05 -15.69
C GLY A 59 -0.58 -6.88 -14.98
N VAL A 60 -1.55 -6.23 -15.63
CA VAL A 60 -2.35 -5.16 -15.01
C VAL A 60 -3.16 -5.72 -13.83
N VAL A 61 -3.81 -6.88 -14.01
CA VAL A 61 -4.58 -7.54 -12.94
C VAL A 61 -3.70 -7.88 -11.74
N VAL A 62 -2.51 -8.44 -11.97
CA VAL A 62 -1.56 -8.80 -10.91
C VAL A 62 -1.08 -7.54 -10.17
N GLY A 63 -0.80 -6.44 -10.88
CA GLY A 63 -0.47 -5.16 -10.24
C GLY A 63 -1.60 -4.58 -9.38
N LEU A 64 -2.84 -4.70 -9.84
CA LEU A 64 -4.03 -4.30 -9.06
C LEU A 64 -4.19 -5.18 -7.81
N VAL A 65 -4.03 -6.50 -7.94
CA VAL A 65 -4.08 -7.44 -6.81
C VAL A 65 -2.97 -7.14 -5.80
N ALA A 66 -1.74 -6.86 -6.25
CA ALA A 66 -0.65 -6.48 -5.37
C ALA A 66 -0.94 -5.17 -4.62
N THR A 67 -1.47 -4.17 -5.31
CA THR A 67 -1.89 -2.89 -4.70
C THR A 67 -2.98 -3.11 -3.66
N GLY A 68 -4.02 -3.86 -4.02
CA GLY A 68 -5.15 -4.19 -3.15
C GLY A 68 -4.71 -5.00 -1.92
N GLY A 69 -3.84 -6.00 -2.12
CA GLY A 69 -3.26 -6.81 -1.05
C GLY A 69 -2.45 -5.98 -0.07
N TYR A 70 -1.60 -5.07 -0.57
CA TYR A 70 -0.86 -4.14 0.27
C TYR A 70 -1.79 -3.25 1.13
N LEU A 71 -2.83 -2.67 0.51
CA LEU A 71 -3.80 -1.83 1.23
C LEU A 71 -4.63 -2.64 2.23
N TYR A 72 -4.99 -3.89 1.88
CA TYR A 72 -5.71 -4.79 2.76
C TYR A 72 -4.87 -5.17 3.98
N GLN A 73 -3.58 -5.45 3.80
CA GLN A 73 -2.70 -5.77 4.91
C GLN A 73 -2.42 -4.57 5.81
N LEU A 74 -2.36 -3.36 5.25
CA LEU A 74 -2.28 -2.15 6.06
C LEU A 74 -3.54 -1.90 6.90
N ARG A 75 -4.71 -2.41 6.49
CA ARG A 75 -5.93 -2.31 7.30
C ARG A 75 -5.71 -2.88 8.70
N SER A 76 -5.03 -4.02 8.84
CA SER A 76 -4.78 -4.64 10.16
C SER A 76 -3.84 -3.80 11.03
N VAL A 77 -2.98 -2.98 10.43
CA VAL A 77 -2.08 -2.06 11.15
C VAL A 77 -2.83 -0.82 11.65
N PHE A 78 -3.87 -0.39 10.94
CA PHE A 78 -4.67 0.78 11.32
C PHE A 78 -5.90 0.46 12.16
N GLN A 79 -6.20 -0.83 12.40
CA GLN A 79 -7.25 -1.21 13.33
C GLN A 79 -6.76 -1.00 14.76
N PRO A 80 -7.58 -0.38 15.64
CA PRO A 80 -7.24 -0.33 17.06
C PRO A 80 -7.10 -1.77 17.57
N PRO A 81 -6.14 -2.05 18.48
CA PRO A 81 -6.04 -3.36 19.11
C PRO A 81 -7.41 -3.70 19.70
N ALA A 82 -7.87 -4.94 19.48
CA ALA A 82 -9.09 -5.44 20.07
C ALA A 82 -9.01 -5.15 21.57
N ARG A 83 -10.01 -4.41 22.06
CA ARG A 83 -10.08 -4.01 23.44
C ARG A 83 -10.75 -5.20 24.15
N ASP A 84 -9.91 -6.09 24.66
CA ASP A 84 -10.32 -7.20 25.53
C ASP A 84 -10.81 -6.67 26.88
#